data_AF-A0A1I8ELT0-F1
#
_entry.id   AF-A0A1I8ELT0-F1
#
_cell.length_a   1.000
_cell.length_b   1.000
_cell.length_c   1.000
_cell.angle_alpha   90.00
_cell.angle_beta   90.00
_cell.angle_gamma   90.00
#
_symmetry.space_group_name_H-M   'P 1'
#
loop_
_entity.id
_entity.type
_entity.pdbx_description
1 polymer ?
#
loop_
_entity_poly.entity_id
_entity_poly.type
_entity_poly.pdbx_seq_one_letter_code
_entity_poly.pdbx_strand_id
1 'polypeptide(L)'
;LSYKKSAGDQWTRIVEIPEYFKCPEGIADPEDFCYDLSKLSFGVQYTADLIYELENGEWTAHGSPLFFILVEAGTSISGEPSVPTSPHNLQINLHDASSIELHWLPPLNTKHIPFYQAPFSLPLTFHFCTNYYFA
;
A
#
# COMPACT_ATOMS: atom_id res chain seq x y z
N LEU A 1 7.71 -16.87 5.12
CA LEU A 1 7.34 -15.56 4.54
C LEU A 1 8.38 -15.18 3.49
N SER A 2 7.97 -14.69 2.33
CA SER A 2 8.89 -13.99 1.41
C SER A 2 8.28 -12.68 0.95
N TYR A 3 9.12 -11.71 0.63
CA TYR A 3 8.66 -10.44 0.08
C TYR A 3 9.66 -9.87 -0.91
N LYS A 4 9.19 -8.99 -1.79
CA LYS A 4 10.02 -8.18 -2.68
C LYS A 4 9.45 -6.79 -2.83
N LYS A 5 10.30 -5.83 -3.20
CA LYS A 5 9.83 -4.54 -3.71
C LYS A 5 9.15 -4.79 -5.05
N SER A 6 7.98 -4.22 -5.32
CA SER A 6 7.24 -4.51 -6.54
C SER A 6 7.97 -4.09 -7.82
N ALA A 7 8.85 -3.08 -7.74
CA ALA A 7 9.71 -2.66 -8.85
C ALA A 7 10.97 -3.54 -9.05
N GLY A 8 11.19 -4.53 -8.19
CA GLY A 8 12.33 -5.44 -8.26
C GLY A 8 11.92 -6.90 -8.44
N ASP A 9 12.91 -7.73 -8.78
CA ASP A 9 12.73 -9.17 -8.97
C ASP A 9 13.36 -10.02 -7.87
N GLN A 10 14.16 -9.41 -7.00
CA GLN A 10 14.81 -10.11 -5.90
C GLN A 10 13.86 -10.30 -4.72
N TRP A 11 13.57 -11.56 -4.41
CA TRP A 11 12.82 -11.96 -3.23
C TRP A 11 13.73 -12.11 -2.02
N THR A 12 13.32 -11.52 -0.91
CA THR A 12 13.86 -11.79 0.42
C THR A 12 13.01 -12.86 1.08
N ARG A 13 13.63 -13.99 1.44
CA ARG A 13 12.96 -15.09 2.13
C ARG A 13 13.30 -15.09 3.62
N ILE A 14 12.28 -15.27 4.44
CA ILE A 14 12.37 -15.38 5.89
C ILE A 14 11.85 -16.76 6.27
N VAL A 15 12.76 -17.56 6.83
CA VAL A 15 12.51 -18.91 7.30
C VAL A 15 12.82 -18.91 8.79
N GLU A 16 11.79 -19.03 9.60
CA GLU A 16 11.88 -19.07 11.06
C GLU A 16 10.83 -20.02 11.62
N ILE A 17 11.02 -20.45 12.86
CA ILE A 17 10.03 -21.26 13.58
C ILE A 17 8.86 -20.38 14.08
N PRO A 18 7.65 -20.95 14.28
CA PRO A 18 6.45 -20.20 14.61
C PRO A 18 6.58 -19.26 15.82
N GLU A 19 7.42 -19.61 16.80
CA GLU A 19 7.66 -18.82 18.02
C GLU A 19 8.31 -17.46 17.77
N TYR A 20 8.92 -17.23 16.60
CA TYR A 20 9.46 -15.93 16.20
C TYR A 20 8.44 -15.05 15.47
N PHE A 21 7.28 -15.60 15.07
CA PHE A 21 6.19 -14.86 14.43
C PHE A 21 5.12 -14.47 15.43
N LYS A 22 5.50 -13.80 16.52
CA LYS A 22 4.56 -13.40 17.57
C LYS A 22 3.87 -12.08 17.26
N CYS A 23 2.55 -12.08 17.38
CA CYS A 23 1.76 -10.86 17.36
C CYS A 23 1.96 -10.05 18.65
N PRO A 24 1.98 -8.71 18.58
CA PRO A 24 1.88 -7.87 19.77
C PRO A 24 0.56 -8.12 20.51
N GLU A 25 0.56 -7.92 21.83
CA GLU A 25 -0.64 -8.11 22.65
C GLU A 25 -1.82 -7.25 22.16
N GLY A 26 -2.99 -7.87 22.03
CA GLY A 26 -4.23 -7.19 21.62
C GLY A 26 -4.39 -6.96 20.12
N ILE A 27 -3.49 -7.46 19.26
CA ILE A 27 -3.58 -7.31 17.80
C ILE A 27 -4.27 -8.50 17.12
N ALA A 28 -4.03 -9.71 17.61
CA ALA A 28 -4.50 -10.94 17.01
C ALA A 28 -4.74 -12.01 18.09
N ASP A 29 -5.36 -13.12 17.71
CA ASP A 29 -5.59 -14.23 18.63
C ASP A 29 -4.26 -14.95 18.94
N PRO A 30 -4.16 -15.68 20.07
CA PRO A 30 -2.92 -16.38 20.44
C PRO A 30 -2.45 -17.44 19.44
N GLU A 31 -3.34 -17.87 18.54
CA GLU A 31 -3.11 -18.85 17.49
C GLU A 31 -2.61 -18.21 16.18
N ASP A 32 -2.62 -16.88 16.10
CA ASP A 32 -2.19 -16.12 14.92
C ASP A 32 -0.69 -15.83 14.93
N PHE A 33 -0.14 -15.69 13.72
CA PHE A 33 1.27 -15.39 13.49
C PHE A 33 1.45 -14.02 12.84
N CYS A 34 2.36 -13.20 13.38
CA CYS A 34 2.67 -11.87 12.86
C CYS A 34 4.15 -11.73 12.54
N TYR A 35 4.44 -10.93 11.51
CA TYR A 35 5.80 -10.53 11.18
C TYR A 35 5.99 -9.02 11.35
N ASP A 36 7.07 -8.63 12.03
CA ASP A 36 7.41 -7.23 12.24
C ASP A 36 7.95 -6.58 10.95
N LEU A 37 7.19 -5.62 10.43
CA LEU A 37 7.50 -4.89 9.21
C LEU A 37 8.42 -3.67 9.45
N SER A 38 8.87 -3.41 10.69
CA SER A 38 9.71 -2.25 11.06
C SER A 38 11.02 -2.13 10.27
N LYS A 39 11.51 -3.24 9.71
CA LYS A 39 12.75 -3.29 8.90
C LYS A 39 12.54 -2.87 7.45
N LEU A 40 11.30 -2.70 7.00
CA LEU A 40 10.97 -2.31 5.64
C LEU A 40 10.85 -0.78 5.52
N SER A 41 11.13 -0.27 4.33
CA SER A 41 11.07 1.17 4.06
C SER A 41 9.62 1.64 3.80
N PHE A 42 9.26 2.79 4.37
CA PHE A 42 8.03 3.52 4.08
C PHE A 42 7.98 4.01 2.62
N GLY A 43 6.76 4.17 2.08
CA GLY A 43 6.52 4.66 0.72
C GLY A 43 6.93 3.71 -0.40
N VAL A 44 7.33 2.48 -0.06
CA VAL A 44 7.70 1.43 -1.02
C VAL A 44 6.58 0.40 -1.13
N GLN A 45 6.21 0.04 -2.35
CA GLN A 45 5.28 -1.05 -2.61
C GLN A 45 5.99 -2.39 -2.51
N TYR A 46 5.41 -3.29 -1.73
CA TYR A 46 5.88 -4.65 -1.55
C TYR A 46 4.84 -5.65 -2.05
N THR A 47 5.35 -6.78 -2.53
CA THR A 47 4.59 -8.00 -2.75
C THR A 47 5.11 -9.04 -1.78
N ALA A 48 4.22 -9.71 -1.05
CA ALA A 48 4.57 -10.76 -0.10
C ALA A 48 3.80 -12.05 -0.37
N ASP A 49 4.44 -13.16 -0.07
CA ASP A 49 3.87 -14.51 -0.13
C ASP A 49 4.16 -15.30 1.15
N LEU A 50 3.30 -16.29 1.42
CA LEU A 50 3.43 -17.15 2.59
C LEU A 50 3.27 -18.61 2.17
N ILE A 51 4.20 -19.42 2.65
CA ILE A 51 4.16 -20.88 2.65
C ILE A 51 4.63 -21.35 4.03
N TYR A 52 4.08 -22.47 4.50
CA TYR A 52 4.47 -23.10 5.76
C TYR A 52 4.52 -24.61 5.60
N GLU A 53 5.23 -25.27 6.52
CA GLU A 53 5.34 -26.72 6.60
C GLU A 53 4.27 -27.27 7.53
N LEU A 54 3.58 -28.31 7.08
CA LEU A 54 2.56 -29.04 7.82
C LEU A 54 3.21 -30.10 8.72
N GLU A 55 2.48 -30.59 9.72
CA GLU A 55 2.98 -31.63 10.64
C GLU A 55 3.41 -32.92 9.94
N ASN A 56 2.89 -33.20 8.75
CA ASN A 56 3.25 -34.35 7.92
C ASN A 56 4.56 -34.14 7.10
N GLY A 57 5.22 -32.99 7.23
CA GLY A 57 6.43 -32.62 6.49
C GLY A 57 6.18 -32.11 5.07
N GLU A 58 4.92 -31.94 4.67
CA GLU A 58 4.58 -31.34 3.38
C GLU A 58 4.50 -29.82 3.47
N TRP A 59 4.94 -29.14 2.41
CA TRP A 59 4.83 -27.70 2.29
C TRP A 59 3.52 -27.29 1.64
N THR A 60 2.89 -26.23 2.15
CA THR A 60 1.72 -25.65 1.50
C THR A 60 2.06 -25.05 0.15
N ALA A 61 1.08 -25.01 -0.76
CA ALA A 61 1.18 -24.20 -1.97
C ALA A 61 1.25 -22.71 -1.63
N HIS A 62 1.78 -21.91 -2.56
CA HIS A 62 1.74 -20.45 -2.44
C HIS A 62 0.28 -19.97 -2.43
N GLY A 63 -0.08 -19.21 -1.40
CA GLY A 63 -1.37 -18.53 -1.34
C GLY A 63 -1.44 -17.31 -2.28
N SER A 64 -2.57 -16.60 -2.22
CA SER A 64 -2.72 -15.33 -2.94
C SER A 64 -1.69 -14.31 -2.42
N PRO A 65 -0.91 -13.66 -3.31
CA PRO A 65 0.07 -12.68 -2.90
C PRO A 65 -0.59 -11.45 -2.28
N LEU A 66 0.00 -10.94 -1.20
CA LEU A 66 -0.39 -9.69 -0.56
C LEU A 66 0.40 -8.53 -1.16
N PHE A 67 -0.29 -7.43 -1.47
CA PHE A 67 0.32 -6.20 -1.96
C PHE A 67 0.08 -5.09 -0.95
N PHE A 68 1.14 -4.44 -0.48
CA PHE A 68 1.01 -3.40 0.55
C PHE A 68 2.09 -2.31 0.40
N ILE A 69 1.80 -1.15 0.99
CA ILE A 69 2.74 -0.04 1.14
C ILE A 69 2.77 0.32 2.62
N LEU A 70 3.98 0.46 3.19
CA LEU A 70 4.11 0.99 4.55
C LEU A 70 3.99 2.50 4.52
N VAL A 71 3.11 3.01 5.38
CA VAL A 71 2.88 4.44 5.56
C VAL A 71 3.30 4.82 6.97
N GLU A 72 4.00 5.95 7.11
CA GLU A 72 4.31 6.47 8.43
C GLU A 72 2.99 6.89 9.07
N ALA A 73 2.59 6.20 10.15
CA ALA A 73 1.48 6.66 10.97
C ALA A 73 1.93 7.98 11.57
N GLY A 74 1.45 9.09 11.01
CA GLY A 74 1.86 10.42 11.43
C GLY A 74 1.78 10.52 12.95
N THR A 75 2.90 10.82 13.60
CA THR A 75 2.87 11.35 14.95
C THR A 75 1.80 12.44 14.94
N SER A 76 0.81 12.32 15.82
CA SER A 76 -0.18 13.34 16.10
C SER A 76 0.51 14.57 16.70
N ILE A 77 1.28 15.26 15.87
CA ILE A 77 1.67 16.64 16.09
C ILE A 77 0.45 17.43 15.63
N SER A 78 -0.23 18.02 16.60
CA SER A 78 -1.34 18.98 16.54
C SER A 78 -1.33 19.95 15.34
N GLY A 79 -1.59 19.44 14.14
CA GLY A 79 -1.46 20.18 12.88
C GLY A 79 -1.71 19.31 11.66
N GLU A 80 -2.63 18.34 11.78
CA GLU A 80 -3.08 17.53 10.64
C GLU A 80 -3.68 18.48 9.59
N PRO A 81 -3.09 18.61 8.38
CA PRO A 81 -3.72 19.43 7.36
C PRO A 81 -5.08 18.81 7.05
N SER A 82 -6.14 19.61 7.15
CA SER A 82 -7.51 19.20 6.82
C SER A 82 -7.68 18.75 5.36
N VAL A 83 -6.65 18.97 4.55
CA VAL A 83 -6.61 18.68 3.12
C VAL A 83 -5.75 17.43 2.89
N PRO A 84 -6.30 16.38 2.27
CA PRO A 84 -5.53 15.22 1.84
C PRO A 84 -4.37 15.66 0.93
N THR A 85 -3.24 14.95 1.00
CA THR A 85 -2.15 15.15 0.04
C THR A 85 -2.60 14.79 -1.38
N SER A 86 -1.83 15.20 -2.40
CA SER A 86 -2.14 14.83 -3.79
C SER A 86 -1.93 13.32 -4.01
N PRO A 87 -2.78 12.66 -4.82
CA PRO A 87 -2.59 11.25 -5.19
C PRO A 87 -1.21 10.99 -5.80
N HIS A 88 -0.67 9.79 -5.58
CA HIS A 88 0.67 9.43 -6.04
C HIS A 88 0.62 8.59 -7.32
N ASN A 89 1.71 8.62 -8.09
CA ASN A 89 1.92 7.75 -9.26
C ASN A 89 0.78 7.80 -10.29
N LEU A 90 0.33 9.00 -10.66
CA LEU A 90 -0.67 9.19 -11.70
C LEU A 90 -0.11 8.71 -13.06
N GLN A 91 -0.74 7.69 -13.61
CA GLN A 91 -0.47 7.15 -14.94
C GLN A 91 -1.66 7.44 -15.85
N ILE A 92 -1.35 7.83 -17.07
CA ILE A 92 -2.34 8.18 -18.10
C ILE A 92 -2.08 7.29 -19.29
N ASN A 93 -3.04 6.44 -19.61
CA ASN A 93 -3.01 5.60 -20.80
C ASN A 93 -4.04 6.14 -21.80
N LEU A 94 -3.58 6.48 -23.00
CA LEU A 94 -4.48 6.81 -24.10
C LEU A 94 -4.98 5.50 -24.70
N HIS A 95 -6.28 5.25 -24.61
CA HIS A 95 -6.86 4.02 -25.13
C HIS A 95 -7.28 4.20 -26.60
N ASP A 96 -7.88 5.34 -26.96
CA ASP A 96 -8.11 5.76 -28.35
C ASP A 96 -8.17 7.30 -28.49
N ALA A 97 -8.55 7.80 -29.67
CA ALA A 97 -8.65 9.24 -29.97
C ALA A 97 -9.67 10.01 -29.11
N SER A 98 -10.50 9.31 -28.34
CA SER A 98 -11.59 9.86 -27.52
C SER A 98 -11.60 9.33 -26.08
N SER A 99 -10.75 8.37 -25.73
CA SER A 99 -10.74 7.73 -24.42
C SER A 99 -9.36 7.74 -23.76
N ILE A 100 -9.38 8.07 -22.47
CA ILE A 100 -8.22 8.04 -21.59
C ILE A 100 -8.53 7.15 -20.38
N GLU A 101 -7.52 6.42 -19.93
CA GLU A 101 -7.54 5.64 -18.70
C GLU A 101 -6.55 6.26 -17.72
N LEU A 102 -6.98 6.40 -16.47
CA LEU A 102 -6.20 7.01 -15.40
C LEU A 102 -6.01 5.99 -14.28
N HIS A 103 -4.76 5.78 -13.87
CA HIS A 103 -4.43 4.99 -12.68
C HIS A 103 -3.66 5.85 -11.69
N TRP A 104 -3.96 5.74 -10.41
CA TRP A 104 -3.21 6.42 -9.36
C TRP A 104 -3.27 5.63 -8.05
N LEU A 105 -2.37 5.95 -7.15
CA LEU A 105 -2.39 5.48 -5.77
C LEU A 105 -3.09 6.54 -4.90
N PRO A 106 -3.95 6.12 -3.95
CA PRO A 106 -4.60 7.06 -3.04
C PRO A 106 -3.53 7.84 -2.23
N PRO A 107 -3.81 9.11 -1.88
CA PRO A 107 -2.89 9.89 -1.08
C PRO A 107 -2.79 9.32 0.34
N LEU A 108 -1.69 9.63 1.00
CA LEU A 108 -1.50 9.29 2.41
C LEU A 108 -2.46 10.14 3.24
N ASN A 109 -3.57 9.53 3.67
CA ASN A 109 -4.62 10.18 4.46
C ASN A 109 -5.21 9.22 5.48
N THR A 110 -5.36 9.69 6.71
CA THR A 110 -6.01 9.03 7.84
C THR A 110 -7.54 9.16 7.81
N LYS A 111 -8.07 10.08 6.99
CA LYS A 111 -9.50 10.36 6.83
C LYS A 111 -10.06 9.76 5.55
N HIS A 112 -11.34 9.38 5.58
CA HIS A 112 -12.07 8.90 4.41
C HIS A 112 -12.07 9.97 3.30
N ILE A 113 -11.72 9.57 2.08
CA ILE A 113 -11.71 10.43 0.89
C ILE A 113 -13.00 10.18 0.11
N PRO A 114 -13.96 11.12 0.07
CA PRO A 114 -15.25 10.88 -0.54
C PRO A 114 -15.22 10.86 -2.08
N PHE A 115 -14.30 11.61 -2.71
CA PHE A 115 -14.15 11.67 -4.17
C PHE A 115 -12.77 12.23 -4.58
N TYR A 116 -12.44 12.06 -5.86
CA TYR A 116 -11.26 12.67 -6.51
C TYR A 116 -11.72 13.61 -7.62
N GLN A 117 -10.98 14.70 -7.84
CA GLN A 117 -11.24 15.64 -8.93
C GLN A 117 -10.04 15.72 -9.86
N ALA A 118 -10.26 15.48 -11.15
CA ALA A 118 -9.25 15.59 -12.21
C ALA A 118 -9.66 16.69 -13.20
N PRO A 119 -9.04 17.89 -13.13
CA PRO A 119 -9.31 18.94 -14.10
C PRO A 119 -8.63 18.64 -15.44
N PHE A 120 -9.39 18.67 -16.54
CA PHE A 120 -8.87 18.56 -17.89
C PHE A 120 -8.93 19.94 -18.57
N SER A 121 -7.78 20.44 -19.03
CA SER A 121 -7.67 21.66 -19.83
C SER A 121 -6.98 21.36 -21.17
N LEU A 122 -7.61 21.77 -22.28
CA LEU A 122 -7.01 21.70 -23.62
C LEU A 122 -6.17 22.98 -23.88
N PRO A 123 -4.96 22.89 -24.47
CA PRO A 123 -4.22 21.69 -24.82
C PRO A 123 -3.53 21.11 -23.59
N LEU A 124 -3.71 19.80 -23.33
CA LEU A 124 -3.33 19.03 -22.13
C LEU A 124 -2.19 19.63 -21.31
N THR A 125 -2.52 20.61 -20.45
CA THR A 125 -1.58 21.23 -19.51
C THR A 125 -2.20 21.13 -18.13
N PHE A 126 -1.89 20.05 -17.42
CA PHE A 126 -2.45 19.78 -16.10
C PHE A 126 -2.00 20.85 -15.09
N HIS A 127 -2.97 21.64 -14.62
CA HIS A 127 -2.82 22.47 -13.43
C HIS A 127 -3.80 21.94 -12.39
N PHE A 128 -3.28 21.38 -11.30
CA PHE A 128 -4.09 21.14 -10.11
C PHE A 128 -4.25 22.47 -9.38
N CYS A 129 -5.43 23.07 -9.46
CA CYS A 129 -5.82 24.19 -8.62
C CYS A 129 -6.77 23.68 -7.54
N THR A 130 -6.39 23.82 -6.28
CA THR A 130 -7.30 23.74 -5.14
C THR A 130 -8.09 25.04 -5.06
N ASN A 131 -9.33 25.05 -5.55
CA ASN A 131 -10.27 26.13 -5.27
C ASN A 131 -11.45 25.60 -4.45
N TYR A 132 -11.67 26.28 -3.32
CA TYR A 132 -12.69 26.00 -2.32
C TYR A 132 -14.06 26.54 -2.75
N TYR A 133 -15.12 25.79 -2.45
CA TYR A 133 -16.45 26.36 -2.22
C TYR A 133 -16.99 25.82 -0.89
N PHE A 134 -17.24 26.74 0.04
CA PHE A 134 -18.05 26.50 1.24
C PHE A 134 -19.53 26.62 0.86
N ALA A 135 -20.34 25.72 1.41
CA ALA A 135 -21.75 25.98 1.71
C ALA A 135 -21.94 25.81 3.22
#